data_AF-A0A1E1WIW4-F1
#
_entry.id   AF-A0A1E1WIW4-F1
#
_cell.length_a   1.000
_cell.length_b   1.000
_cell.length_c   1.000
_cell.angle_alpha   90.00
_cell.angle_beta   90.00
_cell.angle_gamma   90.00
#
_symmetry.space_group_name_H-M   'P 1'
#
loop_
_entity.id
_entity.type
_entity.pdbx_description
1 polymer ?
#
loop_
_entity_poly.entity_id
_entity_poly.type
_entity_poly.pdbx_seq_one_letter_code
_entity_poly.pdbx_strand_id
1 'polypeptide(L)'
;RRTHLHAEQKRRCNIKNGFDALQALIPHLSSNPAAKVSKAAMLQKGAEYIKQLKTERAQIKEEMESLRAQIACLNNSISNCHSLLPATGAPVSRARAGRLREMFARHVANRTMHNWKYWLFSVVSAALVESFSACVSCASSADLVRTTLLWAEQHCSLVEMRPAVLNSLRVLCTSTEILTSPERLPEEARAAVAPSAGVKTEPT
;
A
#
# COMPACT_ATOMS: atom_id res chain seq x y z
N ARG A 1 28.62 47.41 61.13
CA ARG A 1 28.60 45.98 61.56
C ARG A 1 27.25 45.28 61.30
N ARG A 2 26.11 45.76 61.82
CA ARG A 2 24.77 45.16 61.58
C ARG A 2 24.37 45.06 60.10
N THR A 3 24.56 46.12 59.32
CA THR A 3 24.22 46.14 57.89
C THR A 3 25.03 45.12 57.07
N HIS A 4 26.32 44.98 57.40
CA HIS A 4 27.20 44.00 56.77
C HIS A 4 26.76 42.55 57.06
N LEU A 5 26.35 42.26 58.30
CA LEU A 5 25.82 40.95 58.67
C LEU A 5 24.51 40.63 57.95
N HIS A 6 23.61 41.62 57.82
CA HIS A 6 22.35 41.45 57.10
C HIS A 6 22.57 41.19 55.60
N ALA A 7 23.49 41.93 54.97
CA ALA A 7 23.87 41.73 53.58
C ALA A 7 24.45 40.32 53.32
N GLU A 8 25.35 39.85 54.19
CA GLU A 8 25.94 38.51 54.09
C GLU A 8 24.89 37.41 54.32
N GLN A 9 23.96 37.59 55.26
CA GLN A 9 22.86 36.64 55.46
C GLN A 9 21.96 36.53 54.22
N LYS A 10 21.63 37.66 53.58
CA LYS A 10 20.87 37.67 52.32
C LYS A 10 21.62 36.96 51.19
N ARG A 11 22.92 37.21 51.05
CA ARG A 11 23.79 36.49 50.09
C ARG A 11 23.77 34.98 50.31
N ARG A 12 23.90 34.53 51.57
CA ARG A 12 23.84 33.09 51.91
C ARG A 12 22.48 32.47 51.62
N CYS A 13 21.39 33.19 51.87
CA CYS A 13 20.04 32.75 51.52
C CYS A 13 19.91 32.54 50.00
N ASN A 14 20.36 33.51 49.20
CA ASN A 14 20.34 33.38 47.74
C ASN A 14 21.16 32.18 47.24
N ILE A 15 22.35 31.95 47.81
CA ILE A 15 23.18 30.79 47.47
C ILE A 15 22.46 29.48 47.84
N LYS A 16 21.82 29.42 49.01
CA LYS A 16 21.04 28.24 49.42
C LYS A 16 19.91 27.95 48.42
N ASN A 17 19.15 28.97 48.03
CA ASN A 17 18.09 28.82 47.03
C ASN A 17 18.64 28.30 45.68
N GLY A 18 19.86 28.71 45.30
CA GLY A 18 20.54 28.18 44.12
C GLY A 18 20.88 26.69 44.23
N PHE A 19 21.31 26.21 45.41
CA PHE A 19 21.52 24.79 45.65
C PHE A 19 20.20 24.00 45.65
N ASP A 20 19.15 24.53 46.25
CA ASP A 20 17.82 23.89 46.26
C ASP A 20 17.28 23.75 44.81
N ALA A 21 17.47 24.77 43.97
CA ALA A 21 17.14 24.71 42.54
C ALA A 21 18.00 23.70 41.77
N LEU A 22 19.31 23.65 42.02
CA LEU A 22 20.22 22.68 41.40
C LEU A 22 19.82 21.24 41.75
N GLN A 23 19.42 20.99 43.00
CA GLN A 23 18.95 19.68 43.44
C GLN A 23 17.69 19.23 42.68
N ALA A 24 16.75 20.15 42.43
CA ALA A 24 15.53 19.86 41.70
C ALA A 24 15.76 19.53 40.21
N LEU A 25 16.80 20.09 39.60
CA LEU A 25 17.12 19.91 38.17
C LEU A 25 17.87 18.61 37.85
N ILE A 26 18.53 18.00 38.83
CA ILE A 26 19.33 16.78 38.63
C ILE A 26 18.46 15.56 38.97
N PRO A 27 18.10 14.70 37.99
CA PRO A 27 17.14 13.61 38.18
C PRO A 27 17.47 12.66 39.34
N HIS A 28 18.75 12.31 39.50
CA HIS A 28 19.22 11.45 40.59
C HIS A 28 19.11 12.07 41.99
N LEU A 29 19.07 13.41 42.08
CA LEU A 29 18.97 14.14 43.35
C LEU A 29 17.53 14.59 43.65
N SER A 30 16.73 14.88 42.61
CA SER A 30 15.33 15.25 42.75
C SER A 30 14.43 14.07 43.09
N SER A 31 14.80 12.85 42.67
CA SER A 31 14.07 11.62 43.02
C SER A 31 14.11 11.27 44.51
N ASN A 32 15.08 11.79 45.28
CA ASN A 32 15.12 11.62 46.74
C ASN A 32 15.48 12.95 47.44
N PRO A 33 14.49 13.85 47.63
CA PRO A 33 14.72 15.18 48.21
C PRO A 33 15.22 15.14 49.66
N ALA A 34 14.97 14.06 50.39
CA ALA A 34 15.39 13.89 51.78
C ALA A 34 16.86 13.45 51.92
N ALA A 35 17.52 13.08 50.82
CA ALA A 35 18.92 12.68 50.82
C ALA A 35 19.82 13.87 51.17
N LYS A 36 20.57 13.75 52.28
CA LYS A 36 21.55 14.76 52.71
C LYS A 36 22.81 14.67 51.84
N VAL A 37 22.80 15.35 50.70
CA VAL A 37 23.96 15.44 49.79
C VAL A 37 24.78 16.69 50.10
N SER A 38 26.10 16.54 50.14
CA SER A 38 27.00 17.68 50.40
C SER A 38 26.99 18.67 49.24
N LYS A 39 27.23 19.96 49.51
CA LYS A 39 27.33 21.00 48.46
C LYS A 39 28.37 20.65 47.39
N ALA A 40 29.51 20.10 47.79
CA ALA A 40 30.56 19.67 46.88
C ALA A 40 30.09 18.53 45.96
N ALA A 41 29.41 17.52 46.54
CA ALA A 41 28.84 16.42 45.76
C ALA A 41 27.72 16.90 44.81
N MET A 42 26.91 17.87 45.23
CA MET A 42 25.85 18.44 44.39
C MET A 42 26.43 19.20 43.17
N LEU A 43 27.51 19.96 43.37
CA LEU A 43 28.22 20.63 42.25
C LEU A 43 28.85 19.61 41.30
N GLN A 44 29.47 18.55 41.84
CA GLN A 44 30.06 17.48 41.04
C GLN A 44 29.00 16.76 40.20
N LYS A 45 27.85 16.39 40.81
CA LYS A 45 26.72 15.78 40.12
C LYS A 45 26.10 16.71 39.07
N GLY A 46 26.07 18.02 39.34
CA GLY A 46 25.66 19.02 38.36
C GLY A 46 26.59 19.06 37.14
N ALA A 47 27.90 19.03 37.36
CA ALA A 47 28.88 19.02 36.27
C ALA A 47 28.80 17.73 35.43
N GLU A 48 28.64 16.57 36.08
CA GLU A 48 28.41 15.28 35.42
C GLU A 48 27.13 15.30 34.57
N TYR A 49 26.03 15.82 35.13
CA TYR A 49 24.76 15.90 34.41
C TYR A 49 24.82 16.86 33.21
N ILE A 50 25.51 18.00 33.34
CA ILE A 50 25.75 18.89 32.19
C ILE A 50 26.55 18.17 31.10
N LYS A 51 27.57 17.38 31.47
CA LYS A 51 28.36 16.61 30.50
C LYS A 51 27.48 15.56 29.81
N GLN A 52 26.64 14.85 30.56
CA GLN A 52 25.67 13.90 30.01
C GLN A 52 24.73 14.57 29.01
N LEU A 53 24.06 15.66 29.40
CA LEU A 53 23.14 16.40 28.53
C LEU A 53 23.82 16.90 27.25
N LYS A 54 25.10 17.30 27.32
CA LYS A 54 25.86 17.69 26.12
C LYS A 54 26.09 16.51 25.18
N THR A 55 26.41 15.33 25.72
CA THR A 55 26.57 14.10 24.94
C THR A 55 25.24 13.68 24.31
N GLU A 56 24.15 13.63 25.07
CA GLU A 56 22.81 13.28 24.58
C GLU A 56 22.37 14.23 23.47
N ARG A 57 22.57 15.54 23.64
CA ARG A 57 22.27 16.53 22.61
C ARG A 57 23.08 16.31 21.33
N ALA A 58 24.35 15.90 21.46
CA ALA A 58 25.19 15.60 20.30
C ALA A 58 24.68 14.34 19.57
N GLN A 59 24.33 13.28 20.32
CA GLN A 59 23.79 12.04 19.76
C GLN A 59 22.46 12.26 19.04
N ILE A 60 21.53 13.00 19.64
CA ILE A 60 20.24 13.35 18.99
C ILE A 60 20.49 14.13 17.70
N LYS A 61 21.47 15.05 17.70
CA LYS A 61 21.80 15.83 16.50
C LYS A 61 22.35 14.95 15.37
N GLU A 62 23.23 14.01 15.69
CA GLU A 62 23.76 13.04 14.73
C GLU A 62 22.66 12.14 14.16
N GLU A 63 21.75 11.66 15.01
CA GLU A 63 20.59 10.87 14.57
C GLU A 63 19.66 11.66 13.65
N MET A 64 19.39 12.94 13.98
CA MET A 64 18.62 13.83 13.10
C MET A 64 19.29 14.03 11.73
N GLU A 65 20.62 14.18 11.69
CA GLU A 65 21.37 14.32 10.44
C GLU A 65 21.33 13.02 9.62
N SER A 66 21.47 11.86 10.26
CA SER A 66 21.34 10.54 9.64
C SER A 66 19.93 10.33 9.04
N LEU A 67 18.87 10.62 9.80
CA LEU A 67 17.50 10.50 9.33
C LEU A 67 17.20 11.43 8.14
N ARG A 68 17.73 12.67 8.16
CA ARG A 68 17.63 13.59 7.02
C ARG A 68 18.34 13.05 5.78
N ALA A 69 19.51 12.44 5.94
CA ALA A 69 20.22 11.81 4.83
C ALA A 69 19.44 10.60 4.26
N GLN A 70 18.82 9.79 5.11
CA GLN A 70 17.95 8.68 4.69
C GLN A 70 16.74 9.18 3.91
N ILE A 71 16.06 10.24 4.39
CA ILE A 71 14.95 10.87 3.68
C ILE A 71 15.40 11.36 2.30
N ALA A 72 16.55 12.02 2.20
CA ALA A 72 17.09 12.50 0.93
C ALA A 72 17.39 11.33 -0.03
N CYS A 73 17.98 10.24 0.47
CA CYS A 73 18.27 9.04 -0.31
C CYS A 73 17.00 8.37 -0.85
N LEU A 74 15.98 8.21 0.01
CA LEU A 74 14.69 7.66 -0.38
C LEU A 74 13.97 8.54 -1.39
N ASN A 75 13.97 9.87 -1.19
CA ASN A 75 13.40 10.81 -2.14
C ASN A 75 14.10 10.75 -3.51
N ASN A 76 15.43 10.68 -3.54
CA ASN A 76 16.17 10.49 -4.79
C ASN A 76 15.80 9.16 -5.47
N SER A 77 15.64 8.09 -4.70
CA SER A 77 15.23 6.79 -5.23
C SER A 77 13.82 6.84 -5.83
N ILE A 78 12.88 7.51 -5.16
CA ILE A 78 11.52 7.74 -5.66
C ILE A 78 11.54 8.59 -6.94
N SER A 79 12.29 9.70 -6.95
CA SER A 79 12.45 10.55 -8.12
C SER A 79 13.03 9.80 -9.31
N ASN A 80 14.02 8.93 -9.07
CA ASN A 80 14.58 8.06 -10.11
C ASN A 80 13.52 7.11 -10.65
N CYS A 81 12.75 6.44 -9.78
CA CYS A 81 11.63 5.60 -10.19
C CYS A 81 10.60 6.39 -11.02
N HIS A 82 10.27 7.62 -10.62
CA HIS A 82 9.35 8.48 -11.38
C HIS A 82 9.91 8.87 -12.74
N SER A 83 11.22 9.12 -12.86
CA SER A 83 11.85 9.44 -14.15
C SER A 83 11.82 8.28 -15.14
N LEU A 84 11.74 7.05 -14.63
CA LEU A 84 11.59 5.83 -15.44
C LEU A 84 10.13 5.58 -15.87
N LEU A 85 9.17 6.31 -15.31
CA LEU A 85 7.77 6.20 -15.73
C LEU A 85 7.56 7.00 -17.03
N PRO A 86 6.76 6.48 -17.98
CA PRO A 86 6.31 7.26 -19.13
C PRO A 86 5.62 8.55 -18.67
N ALA A 87 5.60 9.59 -19.52
CA ALA A 87 4.88 10.85 -19.25
C ALA A 87 3.38 10.65 -18.93
N THR A 88 2.82 9.50 -19.28
CA THR A 88 1.44 9.07 -19.00
C THR A 88 1.29 8.19 -17.75
N GLY A 89 2.36 7.95 -16.99
CA GLY A 89 2.42 6.94 -15.92
C GLY A 89 2.59 5.51 -16.44
N ALA A 90 2.80 4.55 -15.53
CA ALA A 90 2.86 3.13 -15.89
C ALA A 90 1.49 2.66 -16.45
N PRO A 91 1.44 1.95 -17.58
CA PRO A 91 0.19 1.42 -18.12
C PRO A 91 -0.30 0.22 -17.28
N VAL A 92 -0.90 0.49 -16.12
CA VAL A 92 -1.48 -0.54 -15.24
C VAL A 92 -2.67 -1.25 -15.90
N SER A 93 -3.32 -0.61 -16.88
CA SER A 93 -4.55 -1.12 -17.51
C SER A 93 -4.32 -2.29 -18.49
N ARG A 94 -3.27 -2.27 -19.33
CA ARG A 94 -3.10 -3.29 -20.39
C ARG A 94 -2.70 -4.68 -19.86
N ALA A 95 -1.79 -4.75 -18.89
CA ALA A 95 -1.37 -6.03 -18.31
C ALA A 95 -2.49 -6.71 -17.50
N ARG A 96 -3.34 -5.91 -16.82
CA ARG A 96 -4.49 -6.40 -16.06
C ARG A 96 -5.59 -6.97 -16.95
N ALA A 97 -5.92 -6.28 -18.05
CA ALA A 97 -6.88 -6.79 -19.03
C ALA A 97 -6.43 -8.13 -19.64
N GLY A 98 -5.14 -8.27 -19.92
CA GLY A 98 -4.55 -9.53 -20.38
C GLY A 98 -4.72 -10.68 -19.36
N ARG A 99 -4.41 -10.44 -18.09
CA ARG A 99 -4.47 -11.47 -17.04
C ARG A 99 -5.89 -11.96 -16.76
N LEU A 100 -6.88 -11.06 -16.69
CA LEU A 100 -8.28 -11.46 -16.48
C LEU A 100 -8.81 -12.26 -17.68
N ARG A 101 -8.45 -11.85 -18.91
CA ARG A 101 -8.78 -12.58 -20.13
C ARG A 101 -8.20 -13.99 -20.13
N GLU A 102 -6.95 -14.16 -19.71
CA GLU A 102 -6.29 -15.48 -19.60
C GLU A 102 -6.97 -16.37 -18.53
N MET A 103 -7.29 -15.81 -17.35
CA MET A 103 -8.00 -16.52 -16.30
C MET A 103 -9.38 -16.98 -16.76
N PHE A 104 -10.11 -16.12 -17.48
CA PHE A 104 -11.40 -16.45 -18.07
C PHE A 104 -11.26 -17.55 -19.12
N ALA A 105 -10.32 -17.44 -20.06
CA ALA A 105 -10.08 -18.46 -21.08
C ALA A 105 -9.77 -19.84 -20.47
N ARG A 106 -8.91 -19.87 -19.44
CA ARG A 106 -8.60 -21.11 -18.69
C ARG A 106 -9.83 -21.68 -17.98
N HIS A 107 -10.65 -20.82 -17.36
CA HIS A 107 -11.89 -21.25 -16.70
C HIS A 107 -12.88 -21.85 -17.70
N VAL A 108 -13.07 -21.18 -18.85
CA VAL A 108 -13.93 -21.65 -19.93
C VAL A 108 -13.45 -23.00 -20.45
N ALA A 109 -12.16 -23.16 -20.74
CA ALA A 109 -11.62 -24.44 -21.19
C ALA A 109 -11.90 -25.57 -20.21
N ASN A 110 -11.65 -25.36 -18.92
CA ASN A 110 -11.91 -26.37 -17.90
C ASN A 110 -13.41 -26.71 -17.79
N ARG A 111 -14.30 -25.71 -17.74
CA ARG A 111 -15.74 -25.92 -17.62
C ARG A 111 -16.35 -26.57 -18.86
N THR A 112 -15.90 -26.19 -20.06
CA THR A 112 -16.37 -26.75 -21.33
C THR A 112 -16.03 -28.24 -21.46
N MET A 113 -14.88 -28.68 -20.94
CA MET A 113 -14.54 -30.12 -20.92
C MET A 113 -15.49 -30.96 -20.07
N HIS A 114 -15.99 -30.40 -18.96
CA HIS A 114 -16.97 -31.07 -18.10
C HIS A 114 -18.40 -30.96 -18.64
N ASN A 115 -18.76 -29.80 -19.20
CA ASN A 115 -20.07 -29.53 -19.77
C ASN A 115 -19.94 -28.58 -20.96
N TRP A 116 -20.06 -29.11 -22.17
CA TRP A 116 -19.91 -28.34 -23.41
C TRP A 116 -20.90 -27.17 -23.52
N LYS A 117 -22.07 -27.26 -22.88
CA LYS A 117 -23.08 -26.17 -22.89
C LYS A 117 -22.57 -24.90 -22.21
N TYR A 118 -21.59 -25.01 -21.31
CA TYR A 118 -20.97 -23.86 -20.67
C TYR A 118 -20.26 -22.97 -21.70
N TRP A 119 -19.76 -23.54 -22.80
CA TRP A 119 -19.11 -22.78 -23.85
C TRP A 119 -20.06 -21.74 -24.48
N LEU A 120 -21.33 -22.10 -24.74
CA LEU A 120 -22.32 -21.15 -25.26
C LEU A 120 -22.52 -19.96 -24.31
N PHE A 121 -22.63 -20.25 -23.01
CA PHE A 121 -22.70 -19.20 -21.99
C PHE A 121 -21.43 -18.34 -21.97
N SER A 122 -20.25 -18.94 -22.16
CA SER A 122 -18.98 -18.22 -22.19
C SER A 122 -18.87 -17.26 -23.37
N VAL A 123 -19.40 -17.62 -24.53
CA VAL A 123 -19.43 -16.76 -25.73
C VAL A 123 -20.27 -15.51 -25.45
N VAL A 124 -21.43 -15.69 -24.79
CA VAL A 124 -22.32 -14.58 -24.43
C VAL A 124 -21.74 -13.70 -23.31
N SER A 125 -21.07 -14.32 -22.33
CA SER A 125 -20.50 -13.60 -21.18
C SER A 125 -19.13 -12.98 -21.44
N ALA A 126 -18.46 -13.32 -22.54
CA ALA A 126 -17.14 -12.78 -22.88
C ALA A 126 -17.14 -11.25 -22.96
N ALA A 127 -18.17 -10.65 -23.58
CA ALA A 127 -18.32 -9.19 -23.67
C ALA A 127 -18.47 -8.52 -22.29
N LEU A 128 -19.12 -9.20 -21.34
CA LEU A 128 -19.28 -8.71 -19.97
C LEU A 128 -17.96 -8.78 -19.20
N VAL A 129 -17.17 -9.83 -19.39
CA VAL A 129 -15.85 -9.95 -18.76
C VAL A 129 -14.89 -8.87 -19.26
N GLU A 130 -14.96 -8.55 -20.56
CA GLU A 130 -14.15 -7.49 -21.15
C GLU A 130 -14.53 -6.10 -20.63
N SER A 131 -15.84 -5.79 -20.56
CA SER A 131 -16.30 -4.52 -19.98
C SER A 131 -16.01 -4.42 -18.47
N PHE A 132 -16.16 -5.52 -17.74
CA PHE A 132 -15.80 -5.59 -16.32
C PHE A 132 -14.32 -5.30 -16.12
N SER A 133 -13.46 -5.89 -16.95
CA SER A 133 -12.01 -5.65 -16.89
C SER A 133 -11.63 -4.20 -17.11
N ALA A 134 -12.39 -3.47 -17.93
CA ALA A 134 -12.14 -2.08 -18.26
C ALA A 134 -12.65 -1.12 -17.17
N CYS A 135 -13.81 -1.41 -16.58
CA CYS A 135 -14.51 -0.48 -15.70
C CYS A 135 -14.24 -0.69 -14.20
N VAL A 136 -13.92 -1.91 -13.75
CA VAL A 136 -13.84 -2.23 -12.32
C VAL A 136 -12.44 -1.99 -11.75
N SER A 137 -12.36 -1.27 -10.64
CA SER A 137 -11.10 -0.99 -9.93
C SER A 137 -10.79 -2.07 -8.89
N CYS A 138 -9.51 -2.44 -8.76
CA CYS A 138 -9.01 -3.25 -7.65
C CYS A 138 -8.08 -2.46 -6.70
N ALA A 139 -8.16 -1.12 -6.72
CA ALA A 139 -7.29 -0.27 -5.91
C ALA A 139 -7.53 -0.44 -4.39
N SER A 140 -8.77 -0.71 -4.00
CA SER A 140 -9.17 -0.97 -2.61
C SER A 140 -10.42 -1.86 -2.58
N SER A 141 -10.72 -2.48 -1.43
CA SER A 141 -11.96 -3.25 -1.26
C SER A 141 -13.21 -2.38 -1.46
N ALA A 142 -13.18 -1.16 -0.92
CA ALA A 142 -14.28 -0.20 -1.08
C ALA A 142 -14.48 0.22 -2.55
N ASP A 143 -13.39 0.49 -3.29
CA ASP A 143 -13.47 0.81 -4.71
C ASP A 143 -13.91 -0.38 -5.55
N LEU A 144 -13.48 -1.60 -5.22
CA LEU A 144 -13.92 -2.81 -5.90
C LEU A 144 -15.43 -2.97 -5.81
N VAL A 145 -16.00 -2.88 -4.60
CA VAL A 145 -17.45 -2.98 -4.39
C VAL A 145 -18.17 -1.87 -5.14
N ARG A 146 -17.76 -0.61 -4.92
CA ARG A 146 -18.40 0.56 -5.53
C ARG A 146 -18.38 0.51 -7.06
N THR A 147 -17.22 0.23 -7.66
CA THR A 147 -17.07 0.20 -9.12
C THR A 147 -17.73 -1.04 -9.75
N THR A 148 -17.81 -2.16 -9.03
CA THR A 148 -18.56 -3.33 -9.48
C THR A 148 -20.07 -3.05 -9.53
N LEU A 149 -20.62 -2.39 -8.50
CA LEU A 149 -22.04 -2.02 -8.47
C LEU A 149 -22.39 -1.05 -9.61
N LEU A 150 -21.57 -0.01 -9.79
CA LEU A 150 -21.74 0.95 -10.90
C LEU A 150 -21.64 0.26 -12.27
N TRP A 151 -20.67 -0.64 -12.46
CA TRP A 151 -20.57 -1.43 -13.69
C TRP A 151 -21.81 -2.28 -13.92
N ALA A 152 -22.34 -2.94 -12.88
CA ALA A 152 -23.54 -3.77 -13.01
C ALA A 152 -24.77 -2.94 -13.38
N GLU A 153 -24.97 -1.77 -12.77
CA GLU A 153 -26.07 -0.86 -13.11
C GLU A 153 -25.99 -0.38 -14.57
N GLN A 154 -24.78 -0.11 -15.06
CA GLN A 154 -24.55 0.42 -16.40
C GLN A 154 -24.60 -0.67 -17.48
N HIS A 155 -24.00 -1.84 -17.25
CA HIS A 155 -23.74 -2.85 -18.28
C HIS A 155 -24.59 -4.12 -18.16
N CYS A 156 -25.26 -4.34 -17.03
CA CYS A 156 -26.14 -5.50 -16.82
C CYS A 156 -27.63 -5.14 -16.91
N SER A 157 -27.97 -3.98 -17.45
CA SER A 157 -29.36 -3.61 -17.74
C SER A 157 -29.90 -4.43 -18.93
N LEU A 158 -31.22 -4.66 -18.98
CA LEU A 158 -31.83 -5.36 -20.12
C LEU A 158 -31.64 -4.63 -21.45
N VAL A 159 -31.48 -3.30 -21.40
CA VAL A 159 -31.27 -2.47 -22.59
C VAL A 159 -29.89 -2.75 -23.19
N GLU A 160 -28.86 -2.88 -22.36
CA GLU A 160 -27.48 -3.19 -22.80
C GLU A 160 -27.29 -4.68 -23.10
N MET A 161 -27.88 -5.56 -22.29
CA MET A 161 -27.69 -7.01 -22.43
C MET A 161 -28.34 -7.56 -23.70
N ARG A 162 -29.53 -7.07 -24.11
CA ARG A 162 -30.23 -7.61 -25.29
C ARG A 162 -29.38 -7.51 -26.57
N PRO A 163 -28.84 -6.33 -26.96
CA PRO A 163 -27.95 -6.23 -28.12
C PRO A 163 -26.68 -7.09 -27.98
N ALA A 164 -26.06 -7.13 -26.79
CA ALA A 164 -24.83 -7.88 -26.57
C ALA A 164 -25.04 -9.40 -26.73
N VAL A 165 -26.12 -9.93 -26.15
CA VAL A 165 -26.52 -11.34 -26.28
C VAL A 165 -26.86 -11.67 -27.73
N LEU A 166 -27.68 -10.84 -28.39
CA LEU A 166 -28.06 -11.07 -29.79
C LEU A 166 -26.85 -11.05 -30.74
N ASN A 167 -25.92 -10.12 -30.54
CA ASN A 167 -24.69 -10.09 -31.33
C ASN A 167 -23.81 -11.31 -31.05
N SER A 168 -23.71 -11.75 -29.80
CA SER A 168 -22.96 -12.97 -29.45
C SER A 168 -23.58 -14.22 -30.07
N LEU A 169 -24.91 -14.34 -30.06
CA LEU A 169 -25.63 -15.42 -30.73
C LEU A 169 -25.49 -15.36 -32.25
N ARG A 170 -25.48 -14.17 -32.85
CA ARG A 170 -25.21 -13.99 -34.28
C ARG A 170 -23.80 -14.47 -34.64
N VAL A 171 -22.80 -14.11 -33.84
CA VAL A 171 -21.42 -14.61 -34.01
C VAL A 171 -21.39 -16.12 -33.88
N LEU A 172 -22.01 -16.68 -32.83
CA LEU A 172 -22.12 -18.13 -32.64
C LEU A 172 -22.70 -18.83 -33.87
N CYS A 173 -23.84 -18.36 -34.38
CA CYS A 173 -24.50 -18.94 -35.55
C CYS A 173 -23.68 -18.82 -36.85
N THR A 174 -22.71 -17.90 -36.92
CA THR A 174 -21.85 -17.73 -38.10
C THR A 174 -20.49 -18.43 -37.95
N SER A 175 -20.07 -18.73 -36.72
CA SER A 175 -18.82 -19.43 -36.42
C SER A 175 -18.99 -20.93 -36.16
N THR A 176 -20.24 -21.42 -36.11
CA THR A 176 -20.58 -22.82 -35.84
C THR A 176 -21.61 -23.33 -36.84
N GLU A 177 -21.70 -24.65 -36.99
CA GLU A 177 -22.73 -25.30 -37.80
C GLU A 177 -24.05 -25.51 -37.01
N ILE A 178 -24.29 -24.74 -35.93
CA ILE A 178 -25.45 -24.90 -35.03
C ILE A 178 -26.81 -24.93 -35.76
N LEU A 179 -26.96 -24.16 -36.84
CA LEU A 179 -28.21 -24.05 -37.58
C LEU A 179 -28.43 -25.19 -38.58
N THR A 180 -27.37 -25.90 -38.98
CA THR A 180 -27.40 -26.95 -40.01
C THR A 180 -27.20 -28.35 -39.43
N SER A 181 -26.31 -28.48 -38.43
CA SER A 181 -25.89 -29.74 -37.81
C SER A 181 -25.64 -29.55 -36.31
N PRO A 182 -26.71 -29.35 -35.51
CA PRO A 182 -26.61 -29.05 -34.07
C PRO A 182 -25.90 -30.15 -33.26
N GLU A 183 -25.89 -31.39 -33.73
CA GLU A 183 -25.17 -32.51 -33.14
C GLU A 183 -23.65 -32.34 -33.09
N ARG A 184 -23.07 -31.45 -33.91
CA ARG A 184 -21.61 -31.19 -33.96
C ARG A 184 -21.14 -30.19 -32.90
N LEU A 185 -22.05 -29.41 -32.31
CA LEU A 185 -21.75 -28.40 -31.30
C LEU A 185 -20.90 -28.89 -30.11
N PRO A 186 -21.10 -30.11 -29.56
CA PRO A 186 -20.26 -30.59 -28.47
C PRO A 186 -18.80 -30.77 -28.87
N GLU A 187 -18.53 -31.11 -30.13
CA GLU A 187 -17.18 -31.25 -30.68
C GLU A 187 -16.58 -29.88 -30.99
N GLU A 188 -17.35 -29.01 -31.65
CA GLU A 188 -16.95 -27.63 -31.96
C GLU A 188 -16.61 -26.84 -30.69
N ALA A 189 -17.42 -26.95 -29.63
CA ALA A 189 -17.18 -26.30 -28.36
C ALA A 189 -15.86 -26.76 -27.70
N ARG A 190 -15.56 -28.06 -27.77
CA ARG A 190 -14.30 -28.61 -27.25
C ARG A 190 -13.11 -28.19 -28.09
N ALA A 191 -13.26 -28.15 -29.41
CA ALA A 191 -12.23 -27.68 -30.33
C ALA A 191 -11.94 -26.18 -30.13
N ALA A 192 -12.96 -25.36 -29.91
CA ALA A 192 -12.83 -23.92 -29.69
C ALA A 192 -12.06 -23.54 -28.41
N VAL A 193 -12.01 -24.44 -27.42
CA VAL A 193 -11.25 -24.23 -26.18
C VAL A 193 -9.95 -25.02 -26.12
N ALA A 194 -9.66 -25.86 -27.11
CA ALA A 194 -8.42 -26.60 -27.18
C ALA A 194 -7.27 -25.58 -27.36
N PRO A 195 -6.13 -25.76 -26.65
CA PRO A 195 -4.98 -24.89 -26.86
C PRO A 195 -4.56 -25.00 -28.33
N SER A 196 -4.59 -23.87 -29.05
CA SER A 196 -4.01 -23.79 -30.38
C SER A 196 -2.59 -24.36 -30.30
N ALA A 197 -2.33 -25.43 -31.06
CA ALA A 197 -1.02 -26.05 -31.19
C ALA A 197 -0.05 -25.01 -31.79
N GLY A 198 0.55 -24.18 -30.94
CA GLY A 198 1.34 -23.04 -31.41
C GLY A 198 2.09 -22.23 -30.36
N VAL A 199 2.04 -22.60 -29.08
CA VAL A 199 2.92 -21.98 -28.07
C VAL A 199 3.81 -23.07 -27.50
N LYS A 200 5.01 -23.18 -28.09
CA LYS A 200 6.15 -23.87 -27.48
C LYS A 200 6.41 -23.20 -26.13
N THR A 201 6.02 -23.86 -25.06
CA THR A 201 6.58 -23.59 -23.73
C THR A 201 8.04 -24.05 -23.77
N GLU A 202 8.98 -23.12 -23.83
CA GLU A 202 10.39 -23.42 -23.56
C GLU A 202 10.54 -23.95 -22.13
N PRO A 203 11.41 -24.96 -21.91
CA PRO A 203 11.60 -25.54 -20.59
C PRO A 203 12.55 -24.69 -19.74
N THR A 204 12.12 -24.47 -18.50
CA THR A 204 12.85 -24.18 -17.24
C THR A 204 14.04 -23.23 -17.26
#